data_AF-A0A9D9M788-F1
#
_entry.id   AF-A0A9D9M788-F1
#
_cell.length_a   1.000
_cell.length_b   1.000
_cell.length_c   1.000
_cell.angle_alpha   90.00
_cell.angle_beta   90.00
_cell.angle_gamma   90.00
#
_symmetry.space_group_name_H-M   'P 1'
#
loop_
_entity.id
_entity.type
_entity.pdbx_description
1 polymer ?
#
loop_
_entity_poly.entity_id
_entity_poly.type
_entity_poly.pdbx_seq_one_letter_code
_entity_poly.pdbx_strand_id
1 'polypeptide(L)'
;MDVQRLDSFQGTLQDGLLKLCRNAGICGADLLSSSDIESKWASFAKEYIADAVENFNAYPEAAIAWAAFLGMGVANDWDTDWQAAKEKPYKSYYGPRGWDDMDEYILGPFLHLQPAYAKKISDTFDSCALAAIALLSHEGIETWSKDGFYALARIYGTMFRVGACAELFRLGYKLTAIPDIITNK
;
A
#
# COMPACT_ATOMS: atom_id res chain seq x y z
N MET A 1 21.82 -3.18 7.39
CA MET A 1 21.49 -2.04 6.52
C MET A 1 21.47 -0.78 7.35
N ASP A 2 22.23 0.23 6.94
CA ASP A 2 22.10 1.57 7.49
C ASP A 2 20.83 2.27 6.92
N VAL A 3 20.49 3.42 7.50
CA VAL A 3 19.29 4.19 7.13
C VAL A 3 19.38 4.68 5.69
N GLN A 4 20.55 5.12 5.24
CA GLN A 4 20.74 5.67 3.89
C GLN A 4 20.46 4.60 2.82
N ARG A 5 20.94 3.38 3.03
CA ARG A 5 20.67 2.25 2.13
C ARG A 5 19.19 1.87 2.13
N LEU A 6 18.52 1.88 3.29
CA LEU A 6 17.07 1.64 3.38
C LEU A 6 16.26 2.70 2.64
N ASP A 7 16.66 3.97 2.72
CA ASP A 7 15.95 5.06 2.04
C ASP A 7 16.16 5.00 0.52
N SER A 8 17.37 4.66 0.06
CA SER A 8 17.64 4.42 -1.37
C SER A 8 16.86 3.22 -1.92
N PHE A 9 16.79 2.13 -1.15
CA PHE A 9 15.97 0.98 -1.47
C PHE A 9 14.48 1.36 -1.58
N GLN A 10 13.95 2.08 -0.59
CA GLN A 10 12.55 2.50 -0.60
C GLN A 10 12.22 3.43 -1.78
N GLY A 11 13.13 4.36 -2.12
CA GLY A 11 12.95 5.23 -3.28
C GLY A 11 12.87 4.44 -4.59
N THR A 12 13.82 3.52 -4.80
CA THR A 12 13.86 2.64 -5.98
C THR A 12 12.60 1.77 -6.07
N LEU A 13 12.18 1.23 -4.94
CA LEU A 13 10.95 0.45 -4.84
C LEU A 13 9.74 1.31 -5.25
N GLN A 14 9.56 2.47 -4.61
CA GLN A 14 8.41 3.35 -4.86
C GLN A 14 8.30 3.75 -6.34
N ASP A 15 9.42 4.12 -6.97
CA ASP A 15 9.44 4.49 -8.39
C ASP A 15 9.05 3.32 -9.30
N GLY A 16 9.57 2.12 -9.01
CA GLY A 16 9.24 0.90 -9.73
C GLY A 16 7.76 0.55 -9.61
N LEU A 17 7.21 0.56 -8.39
CA LEU A 17 5.81 0.25 -8.14
C LEU A 17 4.86 1.27 -8.79
N LEU A 18 5.15 2.57 -8.67
CA LEU A 18 4.35 3.60 -9.31
C LEU A 18 4.36 3.49 -10.83
N LYS A 19 5.50 3.13 -11.43
CA LYS A 19 5.59 2.88 -12.87
C LYS A 19 4.68 1.72 -13.30
N LEU A 20 4.63 0.62 -12.54
CA LEU A 20 3.72 -0.49 -12.81
C LEU A 20 2.26 -0.05 -12.73
N CYS A 21 1.88 0.63 -11.65
CA CYS A 21 0.51 1.11 -11.46
C CYS A 21 0.07 2.13 -12.53
N ARG A 22 0.98 3.02 -12.99
CA ARG A 22 0.72 3.95 -14.09
C ARG A 22 0.53 3.25 -15.42
N ASN A 23 1.39 2.28 -15.73
CA ASN A 23 1.29 1.51 -16.97
C ASN A 23 0.00 0.68 -17.00
N ALA A 24 -0.44 0.17 -15.85
CA ALA A 24 -1.75 -0.45 -15.72
C ALA A 24 -2.90 0.56 -15.77
N GLY A 25 -2.65 1.86 -15.62
CA GLY A 25 -3.68 2.90 -15.59
C GLY A 25 -4.56 2.87 -14.34
N ILE A 26 -3.98 2.47 -13.19
CA ILE A 26 -4.64 2.48 -11.88
C ILE A 26 -4.14 3.61 -10.97
N CYS A 27 -3.05 4.30 -11.36
CA CYS A 27 -2.54 5.50 -10.72
C CYS A 27 -2.17 6.57 -11.76
N GLY A 28 -2.13 7.84 -11.31
CA GLY A 28 -1.62 8.97 -12.08
C GLY A 28 -0.10 9.14 -12.02
N ALA A 29 0.39 10.26 -12.54
CA ALA A 29 1.82 10.58 -12.61
C ALA A 29 2.48 10.84 -11.24
N ASP A 30 1.70 11.14 -10.20
CA ASP A 30 2.21 11.47 -8.87
C ASP A 30 1.70 10.45 -7.85
N LEU A 31 2.49 10.21 -6.80
CA LEU A 31 2.03 9.46 -5.64
C LEU A 31 1.10 10.37 -4.82
N LEU A 32 -0.21 10.15 -4.94
CA LEU A 32 -1.18 10.82 -4.10
C LEU A 32 -1.05 10.31 -2.65
N SER A 33 -1.01 11.23 -1.70
CA SER A 33 -0.86 10.92 -0.28
C SER A 33 -1.66 11.89 0.60
N SER A 34 -1.90 11.48 1.84
CA SER A 34 -2.50 12.28 2.90
C SER A 34 -1.86 11.93 4.23
N SER A 35 -1.57 12.92 5.07
CA SER A 35 -0.98 12.71 6.40
C SER A 35 -1.86 11.85 7.30
N ASP A 36 -3.19 11.91 7.13
CA ASP A 36 -4.15 11.08 7.86
C ASP A 36 -3.97 9.59 7.52
N ILE A 37 -3.88 9.29 6.22
CA ILE A 37 -3.68 7.93 5.70
C ILE A 37 -2.32 7.39 6.15
N GLU A 38 -1.26 8.20 6.09
CA GLU A 38 0.07 7.80 6.57
C GLU A 38 0.11 7.55 8.09
N SER A 39 -0.60 8.38 8.87
CA SER A 39 -0.74 8.18 10.31
C SER A 39 -1.49 6.88 10.63
N LYS A 40 -2.47 6.52 9.79
CA LYS A 40 -3.18 5.26 9.93
C LYS A 40 -2.26 4.06 9.70
N TRP A 41 -1.40 4.09 8.69
CA TRP A 41 -0.37 3.06 8.52
C TRP A 41 0.53 2.93 9.75
N ALA A 42 0.98 4.05 10.34
CA ALA A 42 1.79 4.00 11.54
C ALA A 42 1.09 3.29 12.72
N SER A 43 -0.24 3.39 12.81
CA SER A 43 -1.03 2.65 13.80
C SER A 43 -1.21 1.15 13.46
N PHE A 44 -1.27 0.79 12.18
CA PHE A 44 -1.53 -0.59 11.73
C PHE A 44 -0.26 -1.42 11.49
N ALA A 45 0.88 -0.78 11.23
CA ALA A 45 2.08 -1.44 10.75
C ALA A 45 2.53 -2.61 11.63
N LYS A 46 2.42 -2.48 12.96
CA LYS A 46 2.83 -3.56 13.88
C LYS A 46 1.93 -4.80 13.74
N GLU A 47 0.62 -4.62 13.69
CA GLU A 47 -0.33 -5.73 13.56
C GLU A 47 -0.23 -6.33 12.15
N TYR A 48 -0.16 -5.50 11.12
CA TYR A 48 0.02 -5.98 9.75
C TYR A 48 1.30 -6.80 9.58
N ILE A 49 2.43 -6.32 10.11
CA ILE A 49 3.71 -7.03 10.03
C ILE A 49 3.64 -8.35 10.80
N ALA A 50 2.93 -8.42 11.93
CA ALA A 50 2.76 -9.65 12.68
C ALA A 50 2.04 -10.72 11.83
N ASP A 51 0.89 -10.38 11.24
CA ASP A 51 0.16 -11.29 10.35
C ASP A 51 0.98 -11.66 9.12
N ALA A 52 1.66 -10.68 8.52
CA ALA A 52 2.48 -10.91 7.33
C ALA A 52 3.64 -11.88 7.63
N VAL A 53 4.32 -11.76 8.78
CA VAL A 53 5.42 -12.65 9.17
C VAL A 53 4.94 -14.10 9.36
N GLU A 54 3.75 -14.30 9.94
CA GLU A 54 3.18 -15.64 10.13
C GLU A 54 2.92 -16.34 8.80
N ASN A 55 2.56 -15.58 7.76
CA ASN A 55 2.16 -16.12 6.47
C ASN A 55 3.25 -16.04 5.39
N PHE A 56 4.30 -15.25 5.58
CA PHE A 56 5.29 -14.92 4.55
C PHE A 56 5.97 -16.14 3.93
N ASN A 57 6.26 -17.17 4.73
CA ASN A 57 6.94 -18.37 4.25
C ASN A 57 6.10 -19.19 3.26
N ALA A 58 4.77 -19.15 3.40
CA ALA A 58 3.86 -19.87 2.53
C ALA A 58 3.42 -19.00 1.33
N TYR A 59 3.15 -17.72 1.58
CA TYR A 59 2.55 -16.80 0.61
C TYR A 59 3.21 -15.41 0.64
N PRO A 60 4.47 -15.29 0.18
CA PRO A 60 5.21 -14.03 0.25
C PRO A 60 4.61 -12.94 -0.66
N GLU A 61 4.11 -13.29 -1.85
CA GLU A 61 3.47 -12.30 -2.73
C GLU A 61 2.20 -11.73 -2.09
N ALA A 62 1.36 -12.60 -1.52
CA ALA A 62 0.11 -12.20 -0.86
C ALA A 62 0.39 -11.27 0.34
N ALA A 63 1.35 -11.65 1.20
CA ALA A 63 1.75 -10.82 2.34
C ALA A 63 2.24 -9.43 1.94
N ILE A 64 2.86 -9.28 0.77
CA ILE A 64 3.29 -7.99 0.25
C ILE A 64 2.13 -7.23 -0.43
N ALA A 65 1.34 -7.92 -1.26
CA ALA A 65 0.22 -7.34 -2.02
C ALA A 65 -0.89 -6.81 -1.10
N TRP A 66 -1.19 -7.50 0.01
CA TRP A 66 -2.30 -7.14 0.88
C TRP A 66 -2.13 -5.81 1.60
N ALA A 67 -0.91 -5.31 1.71
CA ALA A 67 -0.65 -3.98 2.23
C ALA A 67 -1.24 -2.91 1.30
N ALA A 68 -1.20 -3.15 -0.02
CA ALA A 68 -1.80 -2.25 -0.99
C ALA A 68 -3.34 -2.30 -0.96
N PHE A 69 -3.95 -3.47 -0.78
CA PHE A 69 -5.42 -3.53 -0.59
C PHE A 69 -5.83 -2.79 0.69
N LEU A 70 -5.12 -2.99 1.81
CA LEU A 70 -5.35 -2.22 3.03
C LEU A 70 -5.23 -0.70 2.79
N GLY A 71 -4.25 -0.27 2.01
CA GLY A 71 -4.10 1.12 1.58
C GLY A 71 -5.32 1.66 0.83
N MET A 72 -5.89 0.86 -0.08
CA MET A 72 -7.13 1.23 -0.77
C MET A 72 -8.30 1.35 0.20
N GLY A 73 -8.47 0.37 1.09
CA GLY A 73 -9.55 0.41 2.09
C GLY A 73 -9.48 1.66 2.97
N VAL A 74 -8.28 1.99 3.47
CA VAL A 74 -8.07 3.19 4.31
C VAL A 74 -8.33 4.48 3.54
N ALA A 75 -7.89 4.58 2.29
CA ALA A 75 -8.12 5.76 1.46
C ALA A 75 -9.62 5.97 1.16
N ASN A 76 -10.37 4.89 0.95
CA ASN A 76 -11.82 4.96 0.75
C ASN A 76 -12.56 5.41 2.02
N ASP A 77 -12.17 4.86 3.16
CA ASP A 77 -12.70 5.26 4.47
C ASP A 77 -12.37 6.73 4.79
N TRP A 78 -11.17 7.19 4.41
CA TRP A 78 -10.75 8.59 4.56
C TRP A 78 -11.61 9.56 3.74
N ASP A 79 -11.97 9.19 2.49
CA ASP A 79 -12.89 9.96 1.65
C ASP A 79 -14.34 9.93 2.15
N THR A 80 -14.79 8.79 2.67
CA THR A 80 -16.19 8.57 3.06
C THR A 80 -16.55 9.24 4.39
N ASP A 81 -15.83 8.91 5.47
CA ASP A 81 -16.02 9.51 6.80
C ASP A 81 -14.77 9.28 7.66
N TRP A 82 -13.82 10.21 7.57
CA TRP A 82 -12.58 10.14 8.34
C TRP A 82 -12.81 10.15 9.87
N GLN A 83 -13.87 10.80 10.37
CA GLN A 83 -14.09 10.88 11.82
C GLN A 83 -14.47 9.53 12.41
N ALA A 84 -15.21 8.71 11.66
CA ALA A 84 -15.45 7.32 12.03
C ALA A 84 -14.22 6.43 11.75
N ALA A 85 -13.59 6.60 10.58
CA ALA A 85 -12.50 5.74 10.14
C ALA A 85 -11.22 5.85 10.97
N LYS A 86 -10.91 7.03 11.51
CA LYS A 86 -9.68 7.24 12.31
C LYS A 86 -9.61 6.33 13.54
N GLU A 87 -10.75 5.96 14.12
CA GLU A 87 -10.84 5.06 15.29
C GLU A 87 -10.97 3.57 14.90
N LYS A 88 -11.21 3.27 13.62
CA LYS A 88 -11.44 1.92 13.13
C LYS A 88 -10.21 1.03 13.34
N PRO A 89 -10.30 -0.12 14.02
CA PRO A 89 -9.16 -1.00 14.23
C PRO A 89 -8.77 -1.70 12.92
N TYR A 90 -7.49 -2.11 12.83
CA TYR A 90 -6.92 -2.81 11.67
C TYR A 90 -7.77 -3.99 11.20
N LYS A 91 -8.25 -4.82 12.14
CA LYS A 91 -9.06 -6.01 11.83
C LYS A 91 -10.42 -5.71 11.17
N SER A 92 -10.84 -4.45 11.12
CA SER A 92 -12.08 -4.08 10.42
C SER A 92 -11.94 -4.14 8.89
N TYR A 93 -10.71 -4.30 8.39
CA TYR A 93 -10.41 -4.49 6.97
C TYR A 93 -10.29 -5.96 6.60
N TYR A 94 -10.52 -6.88 7.54
CA TYR A 94 -10.58 -8.32 7.25
C TYR A 94 -11.90 -8.70 6.62
N GLY A 95 -11.85 -9.73 5.77
CA GLY A 95 -13.04 -10.42 5.34
C GLY A 95 -13.54 -11.42 6.38
N PRO A 96 -14.62 -12.16 6.05
CA PRO A 96 -15.18 -13.19 6.92
C PRO A 96 -14.20 -14.31 7.30
N ARG A 97 -13.15 -14.56 6.49
CA ARG A 97 -12.11 -15.56 6.78
C ARG A 97 -10.86 -14.95 7.43
N GLY A 98 -10.90 -13.66 7.78
CA GLY A 98 -9.83 -12.98 8.50
C GLY A 98 -8.84 -12.30 7.56
N TRP A 99 -7.55 -12.48 7.83
CA TRP A 99 -6.49 -11.92 7.00
C TRP A 99 -6.51 -12.53 5.59
N ASP A 100 -6.79 -13.84 5.50
CA ASP A 100 -6.70 -14.68 4.29
C ASP A 100 -7.58 -14.27 3.10
N ASP A 101 -8.60 -13.45 3.32
CA ASP A 101 -9.52 -12.95 2.29
C ASP A 101 -9.64 -11.43 2.27
N MET A 102 -8.63 -10.72 2.79
CA MET A 102 -8.59 -9.26 2.82
C MET A 102 -8.72 -8.64 1.43
N ASP A 103 -8.07 -9.20 0.42
CA ASP A 103 -8.10 -8.72 -0.96
C ASP A 103 -9.49 -8.84 -1.58
N GLU A 104 -10.11 -10.02 -1.51
CA GLU A 104 -11.46 -10.29 -1.99
C GLU A 104 -12.49 -9.39 -1.28
N TYR A 105 -12.36 -9.26 0.05
CA TYR A 105 -13.23 -8.43 0.87
C TYR A 105 -13.11 -6.94 0.51
N ILE A 106 -11.88 -6.43 0.42
CA ILE A 106 -11.65 -5.01 0.12
C ILE A 106 -12.15 -4.69 -1.30
N LEU A 107 -11.77 -5.47 -2.31
CA LEU A 107 -12.14 -5.14 -3.68
C LEU A 107 -13.64 -5.31 -3.95
N GLY A 108 -14.28 -6.34 -3.37
CA GLY A 108 -15.68 -6.67 -3.62
C GLY A 108 -16.64 -6.03 -2.62
N PRO A 109 -16.91 -6.67 -1.46
CA PRO A 109 -17.86 -6.17 -0.46
C PRO A 109 -17.59 -4.76 0.06
N PHE A 110 -16.34 -4.33 0.17
CA PHE A 110 -16.00 -3.05 0.79
C PHE A 110 -16.03 -1.88 -0.22
N LEU A 111 -15.28 -2.00 -1.33
CA LEU A 111 -15.17 -0.94 -2.34
C LEU A 111 -16.22 -1.05 -3.46
N HIS A 112 -16.96 -2.16 -3.52
CA HIS A 112 -17.97 -2.44 -4.55
C HIS A 112 -17.42 -2.33 -5.99
N LEU A 113 -16.19 -2.78 -6.22
CA LEU A 113 -15.58 -2.71 -7.54
C LEU A 113 -16.22 -3.72 -8.51
N GLN A 114 -16.30 -3.34 -9.77
CA GLN A 114 -16.70 -4.25 -10.83
C GLN A 114 -15.67 -5.39 -10.96
N PRO A 115 -16.09 -6.67 -11.14
CA PRO A 115 -15.17 -7.82 -11.11
C PRO A 115 -13.97 -7.69 -12.06
N ALA A 116 -14.18 -7.18 -13.28
CA ALA A 116 -13.11 -6.97 -14.24
C ALA A 116 -12.06 -5.94 -13.78
N TYR A 117 -12.51 -4.88 -13.07
CA TYR A 117 -11.63 -3.86 -12.54
C TYR A 117 -10.93 -4.34 -11.26
N ALA A 118 -11.65 -5.04 -10.38
CA ALA A 118 -11.07 -5.70 -9.20
C ALA A 118 -9.93 -6.64 -9.61
N LYS A 119 -10.15 -7.49 -10.61
CA LYS A 119 -9.11 -8.37 -11.15
C LYS A 119 -7.90 -7.60 -11.68
N LYS A 120 -8.12 -6.51 -12.42
CA LYS A 120 -7.04 -5.65 -12.92
C LYS A 120 -6.19 -5.07 -11.78
N ILE A 121 -6.82 -4.62 -10.70
CA ILE A 121 -6.12 -4.10 -9.50
C ILE A 121 -5.30 -5.23 -8.86
N SER A 122 -5.91 -6.40 -8.63
CA SER A 122 -5.24 -7.57 -8.06
C SER A 122 -4.03 -8.00 -8.88
N ASP A 123 -4.18 -8.21 -10.19
CA ASP A 123 -3.06 -8.58 -11.07
C ASP A 123 -1.92 -7.55 -11.05
N THR A 124 -2.27 -6.25 -10.89
CA THR A 124 -1.28 -5.18 -10.80
C THR A 124 -0.55 -5.20 -9.46
N PHE A 125 -1.24 -5.41 -8.34
CA PHE A 125 -0.59 -5.49 -7.02
C PHE A 125 0.22 -6.77 -6.84
N ASP A 126 -0.17 -7.88 -7.45
CA ASP A 126 0.66 -9.09 -7.54
C ASP A 126 1.94 -8.81 -8.31
N SER A 127 1.85 -8.09 -9.44
CA SER A 127 3.03 -7.67 -10.21
C SER A 127 3.94 -6.74 -9.39
N CYS A 128 3.37 -5.84 -8.59
CA CYS A 128 4.10 -4.99 -7.65
C CYS A 128 4.79 -5.81 -6.55
N ALA A 129 4.13 -6.81 -5.99
CA ALA A 129 4.70 -7.69 -4.98
C ALA A 129 5.89 -8.50 -5.55
N LEU A 130 5.73 -9.05 -6.75
CA LEU A 130 6.81 -9.75 -7.46
C LEU A 130 8.00 -8.82 -7.74
N ALA A 131 7.74 -7.56 -8.14
CA ALA A 131 8.79 -6.57 -8.34
C ALA A 131 9.54 -6.23 -7.04
N ALA A 132 8.84 -6.16 -5.90
CA ALA A 132 9.46 -5.96 -4.59
C ALA A 132 10.36 -7.13 -4.19
N ILE A 133 9.91 -8.37 -4.40
CA ILE A 133 10.70 -9.59 -4.15
C ILE A 133 11.94 -9.64 -5.06
N ALA A 134 11.79 -9.29 -6.33
CA ALA A 134 12.89 -9.21 -7.27
C ALA A 134 13.94 -8.17 -6.85
N LEU A 135 13.50 -7.02 -6.32
CA LEU A 135 14.40 -5.98 -5.80
C LEU A 135 15.16 -6.44 -4.56
N LEU A 136 14.51 -7.13 -3.62
CA LEU A 136 15.19 -7.75 -2.47
C LEU A 136 16.31 -8.70 -2.93
N SER A 137 15.99 -9.55 -3.91
CA SER A 137 16.93 -10.53 -4.46
C SER A 137 18.10 -9.85 -5.16
N HIS A 138 17.84 -8.80 -5.94
CA HIS A 138 18.87 -8.01 -6.63
C HIS A 138 19.82 -7.32 -5.65
N GLU A 139 19.31 -6.85 -4.51
CA GLU A 139 20.08 -6.21 -3.45
C GLU A 139 20.83 -7.20 -2.55
N GLY A 140 20.66 -8.51 -2.77
CA GLY A 140 21.23 -9.57 -1.93
C GLY A 140 20.68 -9.55 -0.50
N ILE A 141 19.43 -9.12 -0.31
CA ILE A 141 18.80 -9.02 1.01
C ILE A 141 18.06 -10.33 1.30
N GLU A 142 18.58 -11.11 2.25
CA GLU A 142 17.94 -12.33 2.73
C GLU A 142 16.75 -11.99 3.65
N THR A 143 15.57 -12.54 3.36
CA THR A 143 14.31 -12.21 4.07
C THR A 143 14.30 -12.64 5.54
N TRP A 144 15.05 -13.68 5.91
CA TRP A 144 15.22 -14.15 7.30
C TRP A 144 16.27 -13.36 8.10
N SER A 145 16.97 -12.42 7.48
CA SER A 145 17.96 -11.60 8.15
C SER A 145 17.32 -10.38 8.83
N LYS A 146 18.05 -9.74 9.75
CA LYS A 146 17.66 -8.44 10.31
C LYS A 146 17.42 -7.38 9.22
N ASP A 147 18.23 -7.43 8.16
CA ASP A 147 18.12 -6.51 7.04
C ASP A 147 16.88 -6.80 6.19
N GLY A 148 16.57 -8.10 6.01
CA GLY A 148 15.33 -8.56 5.39
C GLY A 148 14.10 -8.05 6.12
N PHE A 149 14.08 -8.12 7.45
CA PHE A 149 12.98 -7.58 8.24
C PHE A 149 12.77 -6.07 7.99
N TYR A 150 13.83 -5.27 8.00
CA TYR A 150 13.70 -3.82 7.75
C TYR A 150 13.29 -3.52 6.31
N ALA A 151 13.83 -4.25 5.34
CA ALA A 151 13.46 -4.09 3.94
C ALA A 151 11.98 -4.47 3.70
N LEU A 152 11.51 -5.56 4.30
CA LEU A 152 10.09 -5.96 4.27
C LEU A 152 9.18 -4.92 4.91
N ALA A 153 9.56 -4.36 6.07
CA ALA A 153 8.80 -3.29 6.70
C ALA A 153 8.68 -2.04 5.78
N ARG A 154 9.74 -1.70 5.04
CA ARG A 154 9.68 -0.63 4.02
C ARG A 154 8.81 -1.04 2.84
N ILE A 155 8.87 -2.30 2.40
CA ILE A 155 8.01 -2.83 1.32
C ILE A 155 6.53 -2.68 1.67
N TYR A 156 6.11 -3.16 2.85
CA TYR A 156 4.71 -3.10 3.26
C TYR A 156 4.20 -1.65 3.32
N GLY A 157 5.01 -0.74 3.88
CA GLY A 157 4.65 0.68 3.92
C GLY A 157 4.54 1.32 2.54
N THR A 158 5.44 0.99 1.61
CA THR A 158 5.36 1.49 0.23
C THR A 158 4.18 0.89 -0.52
N MET A 159 3.91 -0.41 -0.37
CA MET A 159 2.73 -1.06 -0.96
C MET A 159 1.44 -0.42 -0.45
N PHE A 160 1.33 -0.17 0.86
CA PHE A 160 0.20 0.57 1.45
C PHE A 160 0.02 1.95 0.82
N ARG A 161 1.09 2.73 0.67
CA ARG A 161 1.02 4.05 0.02
C ARG A 161 0.58 3.96 -1.44
N VAL A 162 1.10 2.99 -2.18
CA VAL A 162 0.72 2.75 -3.59
C VAL A 162 -0.75 2.37 -3.70
N GLY A 163 -1.24 1.52 -2.80
CA GLY A 163 -2.64 1.16 -2.68
C GLY A 163 -3.54 2.36 -2.41
N ALA A 164 -3.18 3.16 -1.39
CA ALA A 164 -3.90 4.40 -1.08
C ALA A 164 -3.92 5.37 -2.27
N CYS A 165 -2.80 5.53 -2.97
CA CYS A 165 -2.71 6.34 -4.18
C CYS A 165 -3.65 5.84 -5.28
N ALA A 166 -3.73 4.52 -5.50
CA ALA A 166 -4.60 3.94 -6.51
C ALA A 166 -6.08 4.23 -6.22
N GLU A 167 -6.48 4.13 -4.95
CA GLU A 167 -7.84 4.46 -4.54
C GLU A 167 -8.14 5.95 -4.63
N LEU A 168 -7.26 6.82 -4.14
CA LEU A 168 -7.42 8.27 -4.28
C LEU A 168 -7.56 8.69 -5.76
N PHE A 169 -6.76 8.07 -6.64
CA PHE A 169 -6.86 8.29 -8.08
C PHE A 169 -8.21 7.84 -8.63
N ARG A 170 -8.70 6.66 -8.20
CA ARG A 170 -10.02 6.13 -8.58
C ARG A 170 -11.17 7.01 -8.12
N LEU A 171 -11.06 7.61 -6.93
CA LEU A 171 -12.02 8.57 -6.36
C LEU A 171 -11.95 9.95 -7.04
N GLY A 172 -10.97 10.18 -7.91
CA GLY A 172 -10.87 11.40 -8.73
C GLY A 172 -10.00 12.50 -8.11
N TYR A 173 -9.26 12.21 -7.04
CA TYR A 173 -8.30 13.15 -6.47
C TYR A 173 -7.15 13.42 -7.43
N LYS A 174 -6.62 14.65 -7.36
CA LYS A 174 -5.50 15.12 -8.18
C LYS A 174 -4.57 15.94 -7.31
N LEU A 175 -3.28 15.86 -7.61
CA LEU A 175 -2.30 16.74 -6.97
C LEU A 175 -2.43 18.14 -7.56
N THR A 176 -2.58 19.14 -6.70
CA THR A 176 -2.64 20.55 -7.10
C THR A 176 -1.62 21.34 -6.31
N ALA A 177 -0.82 22.16 -7.00
CA ALA A 177 -0.02 23.17 -6.33
C ALA A 177 -0.94 24.11 -5.56
N ILE A 178 -0.61 24.39 -4.29
CA ILE A 178 -1.29 25.46 -3.56
C ILE A 178 -0.89 26.76 -4.27
N PRO A 179 -1.86 27.55 -4.78
CA PRO A 179 -1.53 28.84 -5.35
C PRO A 179 -0.83 29.68 -4.28
N ASP A 180 0.30 30.31 -4.62
CA ASP A 180 0.97 31.23 -3.71
C ASP A 180 -0.04 32.31 -3.27
N ILE A 181 -0.55 32.18 -2.05
CA ILE A 181 -1.30 33.26 -1.40
C ILE A 181 -0.25 34.32 -1.13
N ILE A 182 -0.22 35.32 -2.01
CA ILE A 182 0.55 36.54 -1.84
C ILE A 182 0.29 37.04 -0.42
N THR A 183 1.32 36.92 0.42
CA THR A 183 1.38 37.61 1.70
C THR A 183 1.54 39.10 1.39
N ASN A 184 0.42 39.78 1.12
CA ASN A 184 0.39 41.23 1.12
C ASN A 184 0.62 41.68 2.57
N LYS A 185 1.87 42.03 2.85
CA LYS A 185 2.27 42.94 3.93
C LYS A 185 1.71 44.33 3.67
#